data_AF-A0A950X386-F1
#
_entry.id   AF-A0A950X386-F1
#
_cell.length_a   1.000
_cell.length_b   1.000
_cell.length_c   1.000
_cell.angle_alpha   90.00
_cell.angle_beta   90.00
_cell.angle_gamma   90.00
#
_symmetry.space_group_name_H-M   'P 1'
#
loop_
_entity.id
_entity.type
_entity.pdbx_description
1 polymer ?
#
loop_
_entity_poly.entity_id
_entity_poly.type
_entity_poly.pdbx_seq_one_letter_code
_entity_poly.pdbx_strand_id
1 'polypeptide(L)'
;MARSLADAVDARAGHDESTGAGQVGASGNRLSPVRFVPSFYSTVDEKLTRRISSYISTLPEAISGQDGHDTTLASLHKLRYGFALSDNDLGRVAEDYNDRLCKPKWNKSDLAHKVSKAINKPFDKEWGYLIKEDREREQKSRSEDQEQEADKTPSERPFPEISDAALEGVFGEIVALIEPYTEASRAALLVHLIVGFGNVIGRKAYHLADGACHYTNLFACLVGQSGHSRKGTSARQTRKLLQVVDPQWDAERVRSGMSSGEGIIWAVRDPIYKSER
;
A
#
# COMPACT_ATOMS: atom_id res chain seq x y z
N MET A 1 29.39 -55.13 8.68
CA MET A 1 28.74 -55.87 9.77
C MET A 1 27.61 -54.97 10.30
N ALA A 2 26.44 -54.89 9.66
CA ALA A 2 25.29 -55.81 9.70
C ALA A 2 24.47 -55.76 11.03
N ARG A 3 23.16 -55.49 10.87
CA ARG A 3 21.99 -55.65 11.79
C ARG A 3 21.70 -54.42 12.68
N SER A 4 20.57 -53.71 12.60
CA SER A 4 19.13 -54.04 12.47
C SER A 4 18.60 -54.97 13.56
N LEU A 5 17.72 -54.43 14.41
CA LEU A 5 16.78 -55.19 15.24
C LEU A 5 15.56 -54.30 15.53
N ALA A 6 14.59 -54.42 14.63
CA ALA A 6 13.18 -54.40 14.99
C ALA A 6 12.88 -55.64 15.83
N ASP A 7 11.99 -55.51 16.81
CA ASP A 7 10.90 -56.45 17.14
C ASP A 7 10.48 -56.28 18.61
N ALA A 8 9.24 -55.82 18.81
CA ALA A 8 8.35 -56.35 19.83
C ALA A 8 6.91 -55.88 19.53
N VAL A 9 6.12 -56.85 19.08
CA VAL A 9 4.72 -56.83 18.67
C VAL A 9 3.86 -57.44 19.79
N ASP A 10 2.58 -57.08 19.80
CA ASP A 10 1.42 -57.75 20.44
C ASP A 10 1.18 -57.52 21.95
N ALA A 11 -0.05 -57.39 22.48
CA ALA A 11 -1.39 -57.67 21.94
C ALA A 11 -2.52 -57.18 22.89
N ARG A 12 -3.73 -56.98 22.30
CA ARG A 12 -5.11 -57.22 22.84
C ARG A 12 -5.59 -56.37 24.04
N ALA A 13 -6.88 -56.05 24.24
CA ALA A 13 -8.16 -56.17 23.53
C ALA A 13 -9.21 -55.42 24.39
N GLY A 14 -10.33 -54.93 23.81
CA GLY A 14 -11.49 -54.49 24.61
C GLY A 14 -12.54 -53.66 23.86
N HIS A 15 -13.60 -54.35 23.43
CA HIS A 15 -14.97 -53.95 23.05
C HIS A 15 -15.46 -52.54 23.48
N ASP A 16 -16.02 -51.73 22.56
CA ASP A 16 -17.40 -51.72 22.01
C ASP A 16 -18.38 -50.94 22.91
N GLU A 17 -18.68 -49.70 22.52
CA GLU A 17 -19.94 -49.04 22.88
C GLU A 17 -20.31 -48.02 21.79
N SER A 18 -21.45 -48.29 21.17
CA SER A 18 -22.23 -47.39 20.33
C SER A 18 -22.55 -46.06 21.04
N THR A 19 -22.61 -44.95 20.30
CA THR A 19 -23.73 -43.97 20.24
C THR A 19 -23.20 -42.59 19.81
N GLY A 20 -23.84 -41.97 18.82
CA GLY A 20 -23.81 -40.51 18.64
C GLY A 20 -23.30 -40.00 17.29
N ALA A 21 -24.15 -40.10 16.27
CA ALA A 21 -24.04 -39.28 15.07
C ALA A 21 -24.21 -37.80 15.44
N GLY A 22 -23.09 -37.08 15.59
CA GLY A 22 -23.05 -35.63 15.76
C GLY A 22 -22.70 -34.96 14.43
N GLN A 23 -23.70 -34.39 13.76
CA GLN A 23 -23.50 -33.46 12.64
C GLN A 23 -22.57 -32.31 13.07
N VAL A 24 -21.37 -32.26 12.50
CA VAL A 24 -20.50 -31.09 12.62
C VAL A 24 -21.00 -30.05 11.62
N GLY A 25 -21.96 -29.23 12.07
CA GLY A 25 -22.39 -28.05 11.34
C GLY A 25 -21.23 -27.06 11.25
N ALA A 26 -20.72 -26.85 10.04
CA ALA A 26 -19.78 -25.78 9.73
C ALA A 26 -20.47 -24.42 9.93
N SER A 27 -20.46 -23.90 11.15
CA SER A 27 -20.83 -22.52 11.44
C SER A 27 -19.68 -21.60 11.00
N GLY A 28 -19.62 -21.36 9.69
CA GLY A 28 -18.78 -20.32 9.12
C GLY A 28 -19.07 -19.01 9.85
N ASN A 29 -18.05 -18.51 10.56
CA ASN A 29 -18.11 -17.32 11.39
C ASN A 29 -18.40 -16.11 10.50
N ARG A 30 -19.69 -15.77 10.31
CA ARG A 30 -20.13 -14.63 9.50
C ARG A 30 -19.77 -13.35 10.23
N LEU A 31 -18.56 -12.83 9.97
CA LEU A 31 -18.12 -11.53 10.44
C LEU A 31 -19.13 -10.46 9.98
N SER A 32 -19.56 -9.62 10.92
CA SER A 32 -20.42 -8.48 10.61
C SER A 32 -19.69 -7.51 9.68
N PRO A 33 -20.41 -6.78 8.80
CA PRO A 33 -19.81 -5.86 7.84
C PRO A 33 -18.84 -4.88 8.53
N VAL A 34 -19.25 -4.35 9.69
CA VAL A 34 -18.48 -3.40 10.51
C VAL A 34 -17.12 -3.96 10.96
N ARG A 35 -17.00 -5.28 11.17
CA ARG A 35 -15.74 -5.92 11.57
C ARG A 35 -14.82 -6.26 10.40
N PHE A 36 -15.35 -6.36 9.18
CA PHE A 36 -14.59 -6.75 8.00
C PHE A 36 -14.25 -5.59 7.07
N VAL A 37 -14.86 -4.39 7.19
CA VAL A 37 -14.38 -3.23 6.43
C VAL A 37 -12.98 -2.86 6.97
N PRO A 38 -11.87 -3.12 6.26
CA PRO A 38 -10.56 -2.67 6.73
C PRO A 38 -10.60 -1.14 6.86
N SER A 39 -9.89 -0.61 7.86
CA SER A 39 -9.85 0.82 8.24
C SER A 39 -9.62 1.82 7.09
N PHE A 40 -9.20 1.35 5.91
CA PHE A 40 -8.98 2.14 4.71
C PHE A 40 -10.24 2.41 3.85
N TYR A 41 -11.34 1.68 4.06
CA TYR A 41 -12.61 1.88 3.35
C TYR A 41 -13.77 2.23 4.28
N SER A 42 -13.48 2.63 5.52
CA SER A 42 -14.51 3.11 6.43
C SER A 42 -14.96 4.50 5.98
N THR A 43 -16.23 4.59 5.56
CA THR A 43 -16.88 5.72 4.89
C THR A 43 -16.58 5.75 3.39
N VAL A 44 -17.64 5.90 2.61
CA VAL A 44 -17.69 5.94 1.15
C VAL A 44 -16.68 6.96 0.61
N ASP A 45 -15.43 6.53 0.44
CA ASP A 45 -14.34 7.31 -0.15
C ASP A 45 -14.69 7.66 -1.60
N GLU A 46 -14.21 8.79 -2.11
CA GLU A 46 -14.51 9.25 -3.46
C GLU A 46 -14.05 8.21 -4.51
N LYS A 47 -12.91 7.55 -4.26
CA LYS A 47 -12.42 6.45 -5.11
C LYS A 47 -13.39 5.26 -5.12
N LEU A 48 -13.88 4.84 -3.95
CA LEU A 48 -14.82 3.72 -3.82
C LEU A 48 -16.16 4.04 -4.48
N THR A 49 -16.67 5.27 -4.30
CA THR A 49 -17.91 5.75 -4.92
C THR A 49 -17.85 5.69 -6.44
N ARG A 50 -16.76 6.23 -7.03
CA ARG A 50 -16.53 6.18 -8.48
C ARG A 50 -16.48 4.74 -8.98
N ARG A 51 -15.83 3.85 -8.24
CA ARG A 51 -15.72 2.43 -8.58
C ARG A 51 -17.07 1.71 -8.54
N ILE A 52 -17.88 1.95 -7.52
CA ILE A 52 -19.26 1.42 -7.40
C ILE A 52 -20.11 1.94 -8.56
N SER A 53 -20.08 3.24 -8.83
CA SER A 53 -20.81 3.88 -9.94
C SER A 53 -20.44 3.26 -11.30
N SER A 54 -19.15 3.03 -11.56
CA SER A 54 -18.68 2.36 -12.77
C SER A 54 -19.13 0.90 -12.83
N TYR A 55 -19.14 0.18 -11.71
CA TYR A 55 -19.63 -1.19 -11.65
C TYR A 55 -21.14 -1.29 -11.91
N ILE A 56 -21.93 -0.34 -11.40
CA ILE A 56 -23.37 -0.27 -11.66
C ILE A 56 -23.63 -0.25 -13.16
N SER A 57 -22.89 0.54 -13.94
CA SER A 57 -23.03 0.59 -15.40
C SER A 57 -22.75 -0.73 -16.12
N THR A 58 -22.14 -1.71 -15.47
CA THR A 58 -21.91 -3.06 -16.02
C THR A 58 -22.99 -4.08 -15.64
N LEU A 59 -23.88 -3.74 -14.72
CA LEU A 59 -24.95 -4.63 -14.27
C LEU A 59 -26.09 -4.70 -15.30
N PRO A 60 -26.83 -5.82 -15.35
CA PRO A 60 -27.95 -5.97 -16.26
C PRO A 60 -29.09 -4.99 -15.94
N GLU A 61 -29.77 -4.50 -16.98
CA GLU A 61 -31.01 -3.73 -16.80
C GLU A 61 -32.11 -4.60 -16.17
N ALA A 62 -32.90 -4.01 -15.26
CA ALA A 62 -34.02 -4.69 -14.62
C ALA A 62 -35.34 -4.19 -15.20
N ILE A 63 -35.95 -4.99 -16.06
CA ILE A 63 -37.19 -4.63 -16.77
C ILE A 63 -38.38 -5.37 -16.14
N SER A 64 -39.42 -4.63 -15.74
CA SER A 64 -40.64 -5.24 -15.19
C SER A 64 -41.34 -6.08 -16.27
N GLY A 65 -41.72 -7.32 -15.91
CA GLY A 65 -42.27 -8.32 -16.84
C GLY A 65 -41.21 -9.20 -17.52
N GLN A 66 -39.92 -8.93 -17.33
CA GLN A 66 -38.80 -9.74 -17.81
C GLN A 66 -37.83 -10.06 -16.67
N ASP A 67 -38.32 -10.74 -15.62
CA ASP A 67 -37.56 -11.12 -14.42
C ASP A 67 -36.81 -9.96 -13.71
N GLY A 68 -37.22 -8.71 -13.94
CA GLY A 68 -36.56 -7.53 -13.39
C GLY A 68 -36.48 -7.50 -11.86
N HIS A 69 -37.43 -8.17 -11.17
CA HIS A 69 -37.38 -8.34 -9.72
C HIS A 69 -36.15 -9.14 -9.27
N ASP A 70 -35.90 -10.28 -9.90
CA ASP A 70 -34.79 -11.17 -9.57
C ASP A 70 -33.46 -10.58 -10.01
N THR A 71 -33.43 -9.92 -11.16
CA THR A 71 -32.28 -9.16 -11.65
C THR A 71 -31.88 -8.06 -10.66
N THR A 72 -32.84 -7.28 -10.16
CA THR A 72 -32.56 -6.22 -9.16
C THR A 72 -32.01 -6.82 -7.88
N LEU A 73 -32.61 -7.91 -7.38
CA LEU A 73 -32.15 -8.55 -6.15
C LEU A 73 -30.72 -9.11 -6.30
N ALA A 74 -30.43 -9.76 -7.43
CA ALA A 74 -29.10 -10.29 -7.74
C ALA A 74 -28.05 -9.17 -7.86
N SER A 75 -28.40 -8.04 -8.50
CA SER A 75 -27.55 -6.85 -8.59
C SER A 75 -27.25 -6.25 -7.22
N LEU A 76 -28.25 -6.10 -6.35
CA LEU A 76 -28.07 -5.60 -4.98
C LEU A 76 -27.22 -6.55 -4.12
N HIS A 77 -27.37 -7.87 -4.29
CA HIS A 77 -26.49 -8.84 -3.63
C HIS A 77 -25.03 -8.64 -4.05
N LYS A 78 -24.76 -8.52 -5.36
CA LYS A 78 -23.40 -8.29 -5.87
C LYS A 78 -22.80 -6.99 -5.32
N LEU A 79 -23.59 -5.92 -5.25
CA LEU A 79 -23.15 -4.63 -4.72
C LEU A 79 -22.83 -4.71 -3.24
N ARG A 80 -23.73 -5.30 -2.44
CA ARG A 80 -23.55 -5.42 -0.98
C ARG A 80 -22.31 -6.23 -0.62
N TYR A 81 -22.24 -7.46 -1.12
CA TYR A 81 -21.15 -8.37 -0.76
C TYR A 81 -19.87 -8.02 -1.50
N GLY A 82 -19.94 -7.55 -2.75
CA GLY A 82 -18.76 -7.21 -3.54
C GLY A 82 -17.98 -6.03 -3.00
N PHE A 83 -18.66 -4.98 -2.54
CA PHE A 83 -18.04 -3.78 -1.97
C PHE A 83 -18.12 -3.71 -0.44
N ALA A 84 -18.59 -4.77 0.21
CA ALA A 84 -18.80 -4.84 1.66
C ALA A 84 -19.60 -3.65 2.23
N LEU A 85 -20.69 -3.29 1.55
CA LEU A 85 -21.50 -2.12 1.92
C LEU A 85 -22.25 -2.34 3.23
N SER A 86 -22.35 -1.27 4.03
CA SER A 86 -23.26 -1.23 5.17
C SER A 86 -24.73 -1.22 4.71
N ASP A 87 -25.64 -1.54 5.62
CA ASP A 87 -27.08 -1.54 5.30
C ASP A 87 -27.57 -0.15 4.84
N ASN A 88 -27.00 0.93 5.40
CA ASN A 88 -27.32 2.31 5.00
C ASN A 88 -26.71 2.67 3.64
N ASP A 89 -25.47 2.28 3.38
CA ASP A 89 -24.79 2.58 2.11
C ASP A 89 -25.42 1.81 0.94
N LEU A 90 -25.85 0.58 1.18
CA LEU A 90 -26.58 -0.20 0.18
C LEU A 90 -27.86 0.50 -0.26
N GLY A 91 -28.59 1.15 0.67
CA GLY A 91 -29.79 1.92 0.33
C GLY A 91 -29.50 3.03 -0.67
N ARG A 92 -28.44 3.82 -0.43
CA ARG A 92 -28.01 4.91 -1.33
C ARG A 92 -27.58 4.39 -2.70
N VAL A 93 -26.80 3.32 -2.74
CA VAL A 93 -26.33 2.70 -3.98
C VAL A 93 -27.48 2.04 -4.75
N ALA A 94 -28.49 1.51 -4.05
CA ALA A 94 -29.69 0.93 -4.65
C ALA A 94 -30.55 1.98 -5.36
N GLU A 95 -30.63 3.21 -4.83
CA GLU A 95 -31.31 4.32 -5.50
C GLU A 95 -30.61 4.68 -6.81
N ASP A 96 -29.28 4.81 -6.80
CA ASP A 96 -28.49 5.09 -8.02
C ASP A 96 -28.64 3.98 -9.08
N TYR A 97 -28.65 2.71 -8.65
CA TYR A 97 -28.95 1.57 -9.53
C TYR A 97 -30.36 1.67 -10.13
N ASN A 98 -31.37 1.95 -9.30
CA ASN A 98 -32.77 2.03 -9.73
C ASN A 98 -32.99 3.17 -10.74
N ASP A 99 -32.32 4.30 -10.53
CA ASP A 99 -32.42 5.45 -11.43
C ASP A 99 -31.78 5.21 -12.79
N ARG A 100 -30.70 4.42 -12.85
CA ARG A 100 -29.95 4.16 -14.08
C ARG A 100 -30.47 2.97 -14.88
N LEU A 101 -30.87 1.88 -14.21
CA LEU A 101 -31.03 0.57 -14.85
C LEU A 101 -32.41 -0.08 -14.70
N CYS A 102 -33.32 0.45 -13.88
CA CYS A 102 -34.65 -0.14 -13.70
C CYS A 102 -35.71 0.52 -14.58
N LYS A 103 -36.50 -0.29 -15.30
CA LYS A 103 -37.57 0.16 -16.20
C LYS A 103 -38.87 -0.65 -15.98
N PRO A 104 -39.99 -0.03 -15.55
CA PRO A 104 -40.06 1.29 -14.92
C PRO A 104 -39.30 1.31 -13.60
N LYS A 105 -38.98 2.52 -13.12
CA LYS A 105 -38.32 2.71 -11.83
C LYS A 105 -39.18 2.11 -10.71
N TRP A 106 -38.55 1.39 -9.78
CA TRP A 106 -39.21 0.95 -8.56
C TRP A 106 -39.57 2.17 -7.70
N ASN A 107 -40.72 2.14 -7.05
CA ASN A 107 -41.03 3.14 -6.02
C ASN A 107 -40.17 2.89 -4.77
N LYS A 108 -40.14 3.88 -3.85
CA LYS A 108 -39.30 3.82 -2.65
C LYS A 108 -39.59 2.61 -1.76
N SER A 109 -40.85 2.21 -1.61
CA SER A 109 -41.25 1.07 -0.77
C SER A 109 -40.79 -0.26 -1.37
N ASP A 110 -41.00 -0.44 -2.67
CA ASP A 110 -40.59 -1.63 -3.41
C ASP A 110 -39.07 -1.78 -3.47
N LEU A 111 -38.34 -0.66 -3.57
CA LEU A 111 -36.88 -0.67 -3.52
C LEU A 111 -36.37 -1.00 -2.12
N ALA A 112 -36.95 -0.40 -1.07
CA ALA A 112 -36.60 -0.70 0.32
C ALA A 112 -36.85 -2.18 0.67
N HIS A 113 -37.94 -2.76 0.18
CA HIS A 113 -38.22 -4.19 0.34
C HIS A 113 -37.15 -5.07 -0.34
N LYS A 114 -36.68 -4.69 -1.53
CA LYS A 114 -35.59 -5.41 -2.23
C LYS A 114 -34.26 -5.28 -1.50
N VAL A 115 -33.94 -4.09 -0.99
CA VAL A 115 -32.75 -3.84 -0.15
C VAL A 115 -32.81 -4.71 1.11
N SER A 116 -33.95 -4.75 1.80
CA SER A 116 -34.14 -5.60 2.97
C SER A 116 -33.96 -7.10 2.66
N LYS A 117 -34.50 -7.56 1.53
CA LYS A 117 -34.26 -8.95 1.06
C LYS A 117 -32.78 -9.20 0.79
N ALA A 118 -32.08 -8.25 0.18
CA ALA A 118 -30.65 -8.32 -0.06
C ALA A 118 -29.81 -8.33 1.22
N ILE A 119 -30.32 -7.70 2.27
CA ILE A 119 -29.68 -7.65 3.59
C ILE A 119 -29.79 -9.00 4.31
N ASN A 120 -30.94 -9.67 4.17
CA ASN A 120 -31.25 -10.85 4.97
C ASN A 120 -30.89 -12.18 4.29
N LYS A 121 -30.73 -12.21 2.96
CA LYS A 121 -30.35 -13.43 2.24
C LYS A 121 -28.83 -13.64 2.27
N PRO A 122 -28.36 -14.86 2.57
CA PRO A 122 -26.93 -15.19 2.50
C PRO A 122 -26.44 -15.23 1.05
N PHE A 123 -25.16 -14.94 0.86
CA PHE A 123 -24.46 -14.99 -0.43
C PHE A 123 -23.26 -15.93 -0.31
N ASP A 124 -22.99 -16.67 -1.38
CA ASP A 124 -21.99 -17.75 -1.39
C ASP A 124 -20.55 -17.24 -1.53
N LYS A 125 -20.36 -15.94 -1.83
CA LYS A 125 -19.03 -15.33 -1.92
C LYS A 125 -18.64 -14.59 -0.66
N GLU A 126 -17.33 -14.47 -0.46
CA GLU A 126 -16.73 -13.68 0.61
C GLU A 126 -17.13 -12.19 0.53
N TRP A 127 -17.18 -11.54 1.68
CA TRP A 127 -17.32 -10.09 1.75
C TRP A 127 -16.13 -9.39 1.08
N GLY A 128 -16.39 -8.31 0.34
CA GLY A 128 -15.36 -7.50 -0.31
C GLY A 128 -14.67 -8.14 -1.51
N TYR A 129 -15.24 -9.19 -2.11
CA TYR A 129 -14.56 -9.93 -3.18
C TYR A 129 -14.19 -9.06 -4.40
N LEU A 130 -15.02 -8.06 -4.76
CA LEU A 130 -14.68 -7.13 -5.86
C LEU A 130 -13.52 -6.19 -5.50
N ILE A 131 -13.43 -5.79 -4.23
CA ILE A 131 -12.31 -4.96 -3.75
C ILE A 131 -11.00 -5.75 -3.80
N LYS A 132 -11.05 -7.04 -3.46
CA LYS A 132 -9.89 -7.93 -3.52
C LYS A 132 -9.46 -8.17 -4.96
N GLU A 133 -10.39 -8.49 -5.85
CA GLU A 133 -10.12 -8.65 -7.29
C GLU A 133 -9.51 -7.37 -7.90
N ASP A 134 -10.02 -6.19 -7.55
CA ASP A 134 -9.44 -4.92 -8.01
C ASP A 134 -7.99 -4.75 -7.53
N ARG A 135 -7.70 -5.07 -6.25
CA ARG A 135 -6.33 -5.03 -5.73
C ARG A 135 -5.41 -6.02 -6.43
N GLU A 136 -5.89 -7.24 -6.70
CA GLU A 136 -5.13 -8.26 -7.41
C GLU A 136 -4.84 -7.83 -8.85
N ARG A 137 -5.80 -7.18 -9.53
CA ARG A 137 -5.58 -6.57 -10.86
C ARG A 137 -4.61 -5.40 -10.82
N GLU A 138 -4.70 -4.51 -9.83
CA GLU A 138 -3.75 -3.41 -9.63
C GLU A 138 -2.33 -3.95 -9.35
N GLN A 139 -2.20 -5.02 -8.56
CA GLN A 139 -0.91 -5.67 -8.30
C GLN A 139 -0.36 -6.36 -9.54
N LYS A 140 -1.22 -7.07 -10.29
CA LYS A 140 -0.84 -7.78 -11.51
C LYS A 140 -0.44 -6.81 -12.63
N SER A 141 -1.22 -5.75 -12.86
CA SER A 141 -0.84 -4.70 -13.82
C SER A 141 0.47 -4.03 -13.41
N ARG A 142 0.68 -3.75 -12.12
CA ARG A 142 1.96 -3.20 -11.64
C ARG A 142 3.14 -4.16 -11.82
N SER A 143 2.94 -5.46 -11.63
CA SER A 143 4.00 -6.46 -11.88
C SER A 143 4.23 -6.66 -13.38
N GLU A 144 3.20 -6.62 -14.21
CA GLU A 144 3.29 -6.69 -15.66
C GLU A 144 3.94 -5.43 -16.24
N ASP A 145 3.62 -4.25 -15.73
CA ASP A 145 4.30 -3.00 -16.06
C ASP A 145 5.77 -3.07 -15.64
N GLN A 146 6.09 -3.64 -14.47
CA GLN A 146 7.47 -3.85 -14.02
C GLN A 146 8.21 -4.89 -14.86
N GLU A 147 7.57 -5.98 -15.29
CA GLU A 147 8.14 -7.00 -16.16
C GLU A 147 8.31 -6.50 -17.60
N GLN A 148 7.34 -5.75 -18.13
CA GLN A 148 7.43 -5.08 -19.45
C GLN A 148 8.44 -3.93 -19.45
N GLU A 149 8.62 -3.24 -18.32
CA GLU A 149 9.66 -2.24 -18.14
C GLU A 149 11.05 -2.88 -17.93
N ALA A 150 11.11 -4.12 -17.42
CA ALA A 150 12.34 -4.93 -17.34
C ALA A 150 12.72 -5.59 -18.68
N ASP A 151 11.75 -5.93 -19.54
CA ASP A 151 11.95 -6.51 -20.88
C ASP A 151 12.25 -5.45 -21.95
N LYS A 152 12.01 -4.17 -21.66
CA LYS A 152 12.79 -3.10 -22.28
C LYS A 152 14.19 -3.23 -21.74
N THR A 153 15.07 -3.91 -22.49
CA THR A 153 16.52 -3.87 -22.29
C THR A 153 16.86 -2.43 -21.93
N PRO A 154 17.43 -2.14 -20.75
CA PRO A 154 17.87 -0.78 -20.47
C PRO A 154 18.76 -0.42 -21.65
N SER A 155 18.41 0.63 -22.39
CA SER A 155 19.38 1.28 -23.28
C SER A 155 20.68 1.31 -22.50
N GLU A 156 21.77 0.75 -23.04
CA GLU A 156 23.12 0.73 -22.46
C GLU A 156 23.60 2.16 -22.19
N ARG A 157 22.92 2.89 -21.31
CA ARG A 157 23.38 4.17 -20.84
C ARG A 157 24.60 3.82 -20.03
N PRO A 158 25.77 4.35 -20.40
CA PRO A 158 26.97 4.12 -19.63
C PRO A 158 26.69 4.50 -18.19
N PHE A 159 27.26 3.73 -17.27
CA PHE A 159 27.18 4.05 -15.86
C PHE A 159 27.66 5.50 -15.67
N PRO A 160 26.95 6.35 -14.90
CA PRO A 160 27.31 7.75 -14.78
C PRO A 160 28.64 7.88 -14.03
N GLU A 161 29.71 8.10 -14.79
CA GLU A 161 31.02 8.46 -14.27
C GLU A 161 31.06 9.96 -14.00
N ILE A 162 31.60 10.33 -12.85
CA ILE A 162 31.85 11.74 -12.53
C ILE A 162 33.28 12.08 -12.94
N SER A 163 33.46 13.27 -13.52
CA SER A 163 34.79 13.76 -13.85
C SER A 163 35.60 14.01 -12.57
N ASP A 164 36.91 13.85 -12.66
CA ASP A 164 37.79 14.10 -11.51
C ASP A 164 37.72 15.57 -11.03
N ALA A 165 37.37 16.50 -11.93
CA ALA A 165 37.10 17.90 -11.57
C ALA A 165 35.97 18.05 -10.52
N ALA A 166 34.98 17.16 -10.51
CA ALA A 166 33.92 17.15 -9.50
C ALA A 166 34.40 16.64 -8.13
N LEU A 167 35.57 16.01 -8.08
CA LEU A 167 36.21 15.44 -6.90
C LEU A 167 37.43 16.26 -6.48
N GLU A 168 37.51 17.52 -6.90
CA GLU A 168 38.53 18.42 -6.39
C GLU A 168 38.17 18.94 -5.00
N GLY A 169 39.16 18.95 -4.10
CA GLY A 169 39.04 19.45 -2.73
C GLY A 169 38.50 18.44 -1.72
N VAL A 170 38.12 18.95 -0.55
CA VAL A 170 37.85 18.12 0.65
C VAL A 170 36.80 17.04 0.44
N PHE A 171 35.73 17.31 -0.30
CA PHE A 171 34.68 16.32 -0.55
C PHE A 171 35.19 15.18 -1.43
N GLY A 172 36.02 15.47 -2.42
CA GLY A 172 36.61 14.45 -3.26
C GLY A 172 37.69 13.65 -2.56
N GLU A 173 38.50 14.28 -1.69
CA GLU A 173 39.45 13.58 -0.82
C GLU A 173 38.73 12.59 0.11
N ILE A 174 37.60 12.99 0.70
CA ILE A 174 36.76 12.10 1.52
C ILE A 174 36.20 10.95 0.67
N VAL A 175 35.71 11.22 -0.55
CA VAL A 175 35.20 10.18 -1.45
C VAL A 175 36.31 9.19 -1.81
N ALA A 176 37.51 9.67 -2.17
CA ALA A 176 38.66 8.85 -2.50
C ALA A 176 39.13 7.99 -1.31
N LEU A 177 38.96 8.47 -0.08
CA LEU A 177 39.25 7.70 1.13
C LEU A 177 38.24 6.57 1.37
N ILE A 178 36.96 6.79 1.05
CA ILE A 178 35.89 5.82 1.28
C ILE A 178 35.80 4.78 0.16
N GLU A 179 36.02 5.20 -1.08
CA GLU A 179 35.85 4.42 -2.31
C GLU A 179 36.45 3.00 -2.25
N PRO A 180 37.71 2.79 -1.81
CA PRO A 180 38.32 1.46 -1.78
C PRO A 180 37.62 0.46 -0.86
N TYR A 181 36.80 0.94 0.08
CA TYR A 181 36.17 0.15 1.13
C TYR A 181 34.65 0.04 0.96
N THR A 182 34.11 0.44 -0.20
CA THR A 182 32.67 0.37 -0.46
C THR A 182 32.34 0.04 -1.90
N GLU A 183 31.25 -0.69 -2.10
CA GLU A 183 30.68 -0.95 -3.43
C GLU A 183 29.78 0.20 -3.94
N ALA A 184 29.71 1.31 -3.20
CA ALA A 184 28.96 2.49 -3.62
C ALA A 184 29.75 3.30 -4.65
N SER A 185 29.06 3.87 -5.65
CA SER A 185 29.74 4.68 -6.66
C SER A 185 30.24 6.02 -6.11
N ARG A 186 31.35 6.53 -6.67
CA ARG A 186 31.92 7.86 -6.35
C ARG A 186 30.86 8.96 -6.47
N ALA A 187 30.06 8.91 -7.52
CA ALA A 187 28.94 9.82 -7.75
C ALA A 187 27.93 9.81 -6.60
N ALA A 188 27.55 8.61 -6.13
CA ALA A 188 26.59 8.46 -5.06
C ALA A 188 27.13 8.93 -3.71
N LEU A 189 28.41 8.68 -3.44
CA LEU A 189 29.09 9.18 -2.25
C LEU A 189 29.16 10.71 -2.26
N LEU A 190 29.60 11.30 -3.37
CA LEU A 190 29.73 12.76 -3.50
C LEU A 190 28.40 13.48 -3.33
N VAL A 191 27.35 13.04 -4.03
CA VAL A 191 26.01 13.66 -3.94
C VAL A 191 25.47 13.60 -2.52
N HIS A 192 25.55 12.43 -1.87
CA HIS A 192 25.09 12.31 -0.48
C HIS A 192 25.89 13.18 0.47
N LEU A 193 27.20 13.29 0.27
CA LEU A 193 28.09 14.06 1.12
C LEU A 193 27.78 15.57 1.02
N ILE A 194 27.66 16.11 -0.21
CA ILE A 194 27.37 17.54 -0.42
C ILE A 194 25.97 17.90 0.09
N VAL A 195 24.95 17.09 -0.23
CA VAL A 195 23.57 17.33 0.23
C VAL A 195 23.50 17.27 1.76
N GLY A 196 24.09 16.24 2.36
CA GLY A 196 24.09 16.08 3.81
C GLY A 196 24.85 17.21 4.51
N PHE A 197 26.04 17.56 4.01
CA PHE A 197 26.84 18.66 4.57
C PHE A 197 26.11 20.01 4.49
N GLY A 198 25.52 20.33 3.33
CA GLY A 198 24.73 21.55 3.17
C GLY A 198 23.53 21.62 4.12
N ASN A 199 22.92 20.46 4.41
CA ASN A 199 21.84 20.36 5.38
C ASN A 199 22.31 20.50 6.84
N VAL A 200 23.47 19.94 7.20
CA VAL A 200 24.09 20.09 8.52
C VAL A 200 24.42 21.56 8.82
N ILE A 201 24.95 22.29 7.84
CA ILE A 201 25.20 23.73 7.99
C ILE A 201 23.89 24.51 8.20
N GLY A 202 22.86 24.14 7.45
CA GLY A 202 21.57 24.80 7.47
C GLY A 202 21.67 26.28 7.05
N ARG A 203 20.92 27.16 7.71
CA ARG A 203 20.84 28.59 7.36
C ARG A 203 21.97 29.46 7.94
N LYS A 204 23.14 28.88 8.20
CA LYS A 204 24.28 29.58 8.84
C LYS A 204 25.26 30.17 7.83
N ALA A 205 25.56 29.44 6.74
CA ALA A 205 26.43 29.92 5.66
C ALA A 205 25.60 30.18 4.40
N TYR A 206 25.85 31.31 3.75
CA TYR A 206 25.14 31.73 2.55
C TYR A 206 26.02 32.59 1.65
N HIS A 207 25.65 32.64 0.38
CA HIS A 207 26.16 33.60 -0.58
C HIS A 207 25.06 34.64 -0.89
N LEU A 208 25.43 35.91 -0.98
CA LEU A 208 24.51 36.97 -1.40
C LEU A 208 24.57 37.09 -2.91
N ALA A 209 23.46 36.79 -3.58
CA ALA A 209 23.30 37.01 -5.02
C ALA A 209 21.93 37.62 -5.29
N ASP A 210 21.92 38.70 -6.09
CA ASP A 210 20.71 39.46 -6.45
C ASP A 210 19.86 39.89 -5.24
N GLY A 211 20.53 40.32 -4.16
CA GLY A 211 19.87 40.76 -2.92
C GLY A 211 19.24 39.65 -2.06
N ALA A 212 19.38 38.39 -2.45
CA ALA A 212 18.87 37.24 -1.69
C ALA A 212 20.01 36.42 -1.06
N CYS A 213 19.74 35.85 0.12
CA CYS A 213 20.62 34.87 0.76
C CYS A 213 20.41 33.49 0.13
N HIS A 214 21.41 33.00 -0.60
CA HIS A 214 21.45 31.64 -1.15
C HIS A 214 22.22 30.73 -0.21
N TYR A 215 21.48 29.89 0.51
CA TYR A 215 22.03 28.89 1.42
C TYR A 215 22.51 27.64 0.67
N THR A 216 23.28 26.80 1.34
CA THR A 216 23.83 25.54 0.80
C THR A 216 22.80 24.41 0.69
N ASN A 217 21.57 24.73 0.25
CA ASN A 217 20.49 23.75 0.12
C ASN A 217 20.56 23.09 -1.27
N LEU A 218 20.79 21.78 -1.29
CA LEU A 218 20.74 20.98 -2.50
C LEU A 218 19.70 19.87 -2.35
N PHE A 219 18.84 19.70 -3.35
CA PHE A 219 17.83 18.65 -3.40
C PHE A 219 18.24 17.63 -4.45
N ALA A 220 18.52 16.39 -4.02
CA ALA A 220 18.90 15.31 -4.92
C ALA A 220 18.13 14.02 -4.59
N CYS A 221 17.81 13.26 -5.63
CA CYS A 221 17.20 11.94 -5.51
C CYS A 221 18.10 10.90 -6.17
N LEU A 222 18.59 9.94 -5.38
CA LEU A 222 19.32 8.79 -5.92
C LEU A 222 18.37 7.63 -6.15
N VAL A 223 18.19 7.27 -7.42
CA VAL A 223 17.33 6.18 -7.87
C VAL A 223 18.18 5.05 -8.43
N GLY A 224 17.81 3.82 -8.09
CA GLY A 224 18.43 2.62 -8.63
C GLY A 224 17.76 1.36 -8.10
N GLN A 225 17.97 0.23 -8.77
CA GLN A 225 17.38 -1.05 -8.40
C GLN A 225 17.66 -1.40 -6.93
N SER A 226 16.64 -1.89 -6.21
CA SER A 226 16.80 -2.31 -4.82
C SER A 226 17.74 -3.51 -4.71
N GLY A 227 18.57 -3.54 -3.66
CA GLY A 227 19.61 -4.56 -3.47
C GLY A 227 20.88 -4.35 -4.31
N HIS A 228 20.74 -3.94 -5.58
CA HIS A 228 21.85 -3.88 -6.55
C HIS A 228 22.54 -2.51 -6.63
N SER A 229 21.78 -1.41 -6.61
CA SER A 229 22.33 -0.06 -6.87
C SER A 229 23.20 0.55 -5.76
N ARG A 230 23.30 -0.12 -4.60
CA ARG A 230 24.06 0.35 -3.41
C ARG A 230 23.73 1.78 -2.93
N LYS A 231 22.60 2.35 -3.35
CA LYS A 231 22.08 3.66 -2.90
C LYS A 231 21.94 3.80 -1.38
N GLY A 232 21.53 2.73 -0.69
CA GLY A 232 21.47 2.73 0.77
C GLY A 232 22.86 2.64 1.41
N THR A 233 23.83 2.08 0.69
CA THR A 233 25.22 1.94 1.18
C THR A 233 25.96 3.27 1.09
N SER A 234 25.84 4.02 -0.01
CA SER A 234 26.41 5.37 -0.12
C SER A 234 25.90 6.28 1.00
N ALA A 235 24.59 6.31 1.22
CA ALA A 235 23.97 7.08 2.30
C ALA A 235 24.53 6.69 3.68
N ARG A 236 24.69 5.39 3.96
CA ARG A 236 25.25 4.93 5.25
C ARG A 236 26.70 5.34 5.46
N GLN A 237 27.54 5.32 4.42
CA GLN A 237 28.95 5.70 4.57
C GLN A 237 29.11 7.19 4.86
N THR A 238 28.45 8.05 4.09
CA THR A 238 28.55 9.51 4.28
C THR A 238 27.87 9.96 5.57
N ARG A 239 26.76 9.32 5.96
CA ARG A 239 26.03 9.62 7.20
C ARG A 239 26.88 9.40 8.44
N LYS A 240 27.72 8.35 8.47
CA LYS A 240 28.66 8.12 9.60
C LYS A 240 29.60 9.29 9.81
N LEU A 241 30.10 9.89 8.73
CA LEU A 241 30.98 11.06 8.82
C LEU A 241 30.21 12.28 9.34
N LEU A 242 29.05 12.57 8.76
CA LEU A 242 28.24 13.73 9.15
C LEU A 242 27.70 13.62 10.58
N GLN A 243 27.44 12.40 11.06
CA GLN A 243 27.06 12.15 12.45
C GLN A 243 28.16 12.52 13.44
N VAL A 244 29.44 12.40 13.06
CA VAL A 244 30.56 12.87 13.91
C VAL A 244 30.58 14.39 13.98
N VAL A 245 30.18 15.07 12.91
CA VAL A 245 30.11 16.54 12.85
C VAL A 245 28.93 17.08 13.66
N ASP A 246 27.75 16.48 13.50
CA ASP A 246 26.54 16.82 14.24
C ASP A 246 25.73 15.55 14.55
N PRO A 247 25.86 15.00 15.78
CA PRO A 247 25.11 13.83 16.20
C PRO A 247 23.59 14.04 16.27
N GLN A 248 23.14 15.28 16.53
CA GLN A 248 21.71 15.59 16.65
C GLN A 248 21.04 15.66 15.28
N TRP A 249 21.76 16.18 14.27
CA TRP A 249 21.29 16.19 12.89
C TRP A 249 20.84 14.79 12.43
N ASP A 250 21.65 13.77 12.73
CA ASP A 250 21.37 12.40 12.32
C ASP A 250 20.07 11.83 12.89
N ALA A 251 19.81 12.15 14.17
CA ALA A 251 18.65 11.68 14.92
C ALA A 251 17.37 12.43 14.55
N GLU A 252 17.47 13.73 14.27
CA GLU A 252 16.31 14.61 14.11
C GLU A 252 15.95 14.88 12.65
N ARG A 253 16.94 14.96 11.76
CA ARG A 253 16.78 15.46 10.39
C ARG A 253 16.84 14.38 9.33
N VAL A 254 17.29 13.16 9.66
CA VAL A 254 17.24 12.01 8.76
C VAL A 254 16.05 11.11 9.14
N ARG A 255 15.01 11.11 8.31
CA ARG A 255 13.75 10.39 8.58
C ARG A 255 13.44 9.38 7.48
N SER A 256 12.89 8.23 7.88
CA SER A 256 12.37 7.20 6.98
C SER A 256 10.89 6.92 7.28
N GLY A 257 10.21 6.16 6.40
CA GLY A 257 8.87 5.65 6.68
C GLY A 257 7.73 6.68 6.58
N MET A 258 7.94 7.82 5.90
CA MET A 258 6.87 8.79 5.64
C MET A 258 5.99 8.27 4.50
N SER A 259 4.86 7.67 4.84
CA SER A 259 3.90 7.05 3.90
C SER A 259 2.85 8.02 3.35
N SER A 260 2.84 9.27 3.79
CA SER A 260 1.89 10.31 3.35
C SER A 260 2.51 11.71 3.40
N GLY A 261 1.94 12.66 2.64
CA GLY A 261 2.35 14.07 2.66
C GLY A 261 2.17 14.71 4.04
N GLU A 262 1.10 14.36 4.76
CA GLU A 262 0.87 14.79 6.15
C GLU A 262 2.00 14.37 7.09
N GLY A 263 2.57 13.18 6.88
CA GLY A 263 3.72 12.70 7.66
C GLY A 263 4.97 13.57 7.49
N ILE A 264 5.17 14.13 6.29
CA ILE A 264 6.27 15.06 6.00
C ILE A 264 6.01 16.41 6.68
N ILE A 265 4.81 16.96 6.53
CA ILE A 265 4.41 18.23 7.16
C ILE A 265 4.60 18.15 8.67
N TRP A 266 4.15 17.04 9.28
CA TRP A 266 4.31 16.81 10.71
C TRP A 266 5.77 16.78 11.16
N ALA A 267 6.68 16.25 10.33
CA ALA A 267 8.11 16.15 10.67
C ALA A 267 8.85 17.49 10.55
N VAL A 268 8.37 18.42 9.72
CA VAL A 268 9.01 19.73 9.50
C VAL A 268 8.34 20.90 10.22
N ARG A 269 7.23 20.65 10.92
CA ARG A 269 6.48 21.69 11.65
C ARG A 269 7.29 22.32 12.79
N ASP A 270 6.89 23.53 13.16
CA ASP A 270 7.41 24.20 14.36
C ASP A 270 6.97 23.48 15.66
N PRO A 271 7.75 23.60 16.75
CA PRO A 271 7.38 23.02 18.04
C PRO A 271 6.04 23.57 18.56
N ILE A 272 5.16 22.69 19.06
CA ILE A 272 3.93 23.12 19.73
C ILE A 272 4.24 23.37 21.20
N TYR A 273 4.07 24.62 21.64
CA TYR A 273 4.13 24.99 23.05
C TYR A 273 2.72 25.02 23.64
N LYS A 274 2.55 24.49 24.85
CA LYS A 274 1.30 24.62 25.62
C LYS A 274 1.43 25.87 26.49
N SER A 275 0.53 26.84 26.33
CA SER A 275 0.46 27.97 27.26
C SER A 275 -0.13 27.49 28.57
N GLU A 276 0.62 27.57 29.66
CA GLU A 276 0.04 27.47 31.00
C GLU A 276 -0.83 28.70 31.24
N ARG A 277 -2.08 28.44 31.67
CA ARG A 277 -3.05 29.45 32.09
C ARG A 277 -3.13 29.45 33.60
#